data_AF-A0A509C933-F1
#
_entry.id   AF-A0A509C933-F1
#
_cell.length_a   1.000
_cell.length_b   1.000
_cell.length_c   1.000
_cell.angle_alpha   90.00
_cell.angle_beta   90.00
_cell.angle_gamma   90.00
#
_symmetry.space_group_name_H-M   'P 1'
#
loop_
_entity.id
_entity.type
_entity.pdbx_description
1 polymer ?
#
loop_
_entity_poly.entity_id
_entity_poly.type
_entity_poly.pdbx_seq_one_letter_code
_entity_poly.pdbx_strand_id
1 'polypeptide(L)' 'MRDAARYVPLDRLLVETDSPYLAPVPHRGKENQPAMVRDVAEYMAVLKGVAVEELAQITTDNFARLFHIDASRLSSIR' A
#
# COMPACT_ATOMS: atom_id res chain seq x y z
N MET A 1 9.59 -13.05 3.67
CA MET A 1 8.78 -11.99 3.01
C MET A 1 9.32 -10.58 3.24
N ARG A 2 9.63 -10.16 4.48
CA ARG A 2 10.07 -8.78 4.76
C ARG A 2 11.35 -8.36 4.03
N ASP A 3 12.29 -9.28 3.79
CA ASP A 3 13.52 -8.96 3.07
C ASP A 3 13.29 -8.67 1.59
N ALA A 4 12.32 -9.35 0.97
CA ALA A 4 11.89 -9.03 -0.38
C ALA A 4 11.28 -7.61 -0.43
N ALA A 5 10.41 -7.26 0.50
CA ALA A 5 9.83 -5.92 0.59
C ALA A 5 10.89 -4.80 0.80
N ARG A 6 11.98 -5.09 1.55
CA ARG A 6 13.11 -4.17 1.66
C ARG A 6 13.85 -4.00 0.35
N TYR A 7 14.10 -5.11 -0.36
CA TYR A 7 14.81 -5.15 -1.63
C TYR A 7 14.05 -4.46 -2.78
N VAL A 8 12.73 -4.65 -2.88
CA VAL A 8 11.93 -4.05 -3.96
C VAL A 8 12.02 -2.53 -3.90
N PRO A 9 12.39 -1.82 -4.98
CA PRO A 9 12.48 -0.36 -4.97
C PRO A 9 11.10 0.28 -4.80
N LEU A 10 11.06 1.48 -4.22
CA LEU A 10 9.79 2.15 -3.90
C LEU A 10 8.90 2.37 -5.15
N ASP A 11 9.49 2.64 -6.31
CA ASP A 11 8.79 2.86 -7.59
C ASP A 11 8.24 1.57 -8.26
N ARG A 12 8.36 0.44 -7.57
CA ARG A 12 7.83 -0.88 -7.97
C ARG A 12 6.99 -1.54 -6.88
N LEU A 13 6.71 -0.84 -5.78
CA LEU A 13 5.84 -1.34 -4.71
C LEU A 13 4.38 -0.96 -4.92
N LEU A 14 3.49 -1.87 -4.53
CA LEU A 14 2.06 -1.67 -4.31
C LEU A 14 1.70 -2.24 -2.93
N VAL A 15 0.57 -1.82 -2.39
CA VAL A 15 -0.02 -2.37 -1.17
C VAL A 15 -1.44 -2.82 -1.44
N GLU A 16 -1.85 -3.92 -0.81
CA GLU A 16 -3.18 -4.50 -0.92
C GLU A 16 -3.58 -5.18 0.38
N THR A 17 -4.86 -5.54 0.50
CA THR A 17 -5.38 -6.33 1.62
C THR A 17 -5.57 -7.79 1.28
N ASP A 18 -5.88 -8.11 0.02
CA ASP A 18 -6.42 -9.43 -0.38
C ASP A 18 -7.70 -9.79 0.39
N SER A 19 -8.54 -8.79 0.67
CA SER A 19 -9.82 -8.98 1.35
C SER A 19 -10.72 -9.97 0.60
N PRO A 20 -11.38 -10.92 1.29
CA PRO A 20 -11.63 -10.96 2.73
C PRO A 20 -10.54 -11.65 3.59
N TYR A 21 -9.41 -12.05 3.01
CA TYR A 21 -8.37 -12.86 3.66
C TYR A 21 -7.27 -12.01 4.30
N LEU A 22 -6.43 -12.64 5.14
CA LEU A 22 -5.13 -12.09 5.59
C LEU A 22 -5.18 -10.73 6.33
N ALA A 23 -6.16 -10.53 7.22
CA ALA A 23 -6.25 -9.28 8.01
C ALA A 23 -4.91 -8.92 8.68
N PRO A 24 -4.40 -7.68 8.48
CA PRO A 24 -3.12 -7.25 9.03
C PRO A 24 -3.20 -7.15 10.56
N VAL A 25 -2.05 -7.08 11.22
CA VAL A 25 -2.00 -6.70 12.65
C VAL A 25 -2.42 -5.21 12.75
N PRO A 26 -3.28 -4.82 13.71
CA PRO A 26 -3.75 -5.56 14.89
C PRO A 26 -5.06 -6.35 14.70
N HIS A 27 -5.55 -6.50 13.48
CA HIS A 27 -6.83 -7.12 13.15
C HIS A 27 -6.74 -8.62 12.81
N ARG A 28 -5.57 -9.24 12.99
CA ARG A 28 -5.33 -10.66 12.67
C ARG A 28 -6.40 -11.57 13.28
N GLY A 29 -6.95 -12.47 12.46
CA GLY A 29 -8.01 -13.40 12.85
C GLY A 29 -9.44 -12.88 12.62
N LYS A 30 -9.60 -11.60 12.23
CA LYS A 30 -10.86 -11.04 11.73
C LYS A 30 -10.92 -11.13 10.21
N GLU A 31 -12.11 -10.94 9.66
CA GLU A 31 -12.28 -10.73 8.22
C GLU A 31 -11.55 -9.44 7.80
N ASN A 32 -10.82 -9.51 6.69
CA ASN A 32 -10.08 -8.38 6.16
C ASN A 32 -10.99 -7.51 5.29
N GLN A 33 -10.74 -6.22 5.25
CA GLN A 33 -11.53 -5.25 4.50
C GLN A 33 -10.62 -4.20 3.86
N PRO A 34 -11.00 -3.60 2.71
CA PRO A 34 -10.14 -2.66 1.98
C PRO A 34 -9.61 -1.49 2.84
N ALA A 35 -10.37 -1.05 3.85
CA ALA A 35 -9.94 -0.01 4.78
C ALA A 35 -8.63 -0.35 5.52
N MET A 36 -8.35 -1.64 5.76
CA MET A 36 -7.15 -2.11 6.43
C MET A 36 -5.89 -2.03 5.55
N VAL A 37 -6.01 -1.62 4.27
CA VAL A 37 -4.83 -1.30 3.45
C VAL A 37 -3.99 -0.19 4.09
N ARG A 38 -4.63 0.66 4.90
CA ARG A 38 -3.94 1.69 5.70
C ARG A 38 -2.95 1.06 6.69
N ASP A 39 -3.33 0.00 7.39
CA ASP A 39 -2.44 -0.68 8.35
C ASP A 39 -1.24 -1.32 7.63
N VAL A 40 -1.47 -1.87 6.43
CA VAL A 40 -0.40 -2.41 5.57
C VAL A 40 0.55 -1.28 5.13
N ALA A 41 0.00 -0.14 4.70
CA ALA A 41 0.78 1.02 4.28
C ALA A 41 1.65 1.58 5.44
N GLU A 42 1.10 1.70 6.65
CA GLU A 42 1.85 2.16 7.83
C GLU A 42 3.01 1.21 8.16
N TYR A 43 2.75 -0.11 8.14
CA TYR A 43 3.81 -1.10 8.35
C TYR A 43 4.90 -1.02 7.28
N MET A 44 4.51 -0.88 6.02
CA MET A 44 5.44 -0.77 4.90
C MET A 44 6.25 0.52 4.96
N ALA A 45 5.67 1.64 5.42
CA ALA A 45 6.37 2.91 5.55
C ALA A 45 7.51 2.80 6.57
N VAL A 46 7.25 2.18 7.73
CA VAL A 46 8.27 1.86 8.74
C VAL A 46 9.35 0.95 8.14
N LEU A 47 8.96 -0.08 7.38
CA LEU A 47 9.92 -1.01 6.78
C LEU A 47 10.83 -0.33 5.74
N LYS A 48 10.29 0.62 4.98
CA LYS A 48 11.00 1.35 3.91
C LYS A 48 11.71 2.61 4.42
N GLY A 49 11.46 3.05 5.64
CA GLY A 49 12.08 4.23 6.24
C GLY A 49 11.58 5.55 5.64
N VAL A 50 10.31 5.60 5.22
CA VAL A 50 9.66 6.78 4.63
C VAL A 50 8.40 7.16 5.39
N ALA A 51 7.88 8.37 5.17
CA ALA A 51 6.58 8.77 5.70
C ALA A 51 5.46 7.96 5.02
N VAL A 52 4.34 7.73 5.74
CA VAL A 52 3.20 6.98 5.16
C VAL A 52 2.55 7.74 4.01
N GLU A 53 2.57 9.07 4.08
CA GLU A 53 2.08 9.97 3.02
C GLU A 53 2.92 9.84 1.75
N GLU A 54 4.25 9.74 1.89
CA GLU A 54 5.17 9.51 0.78
C GLU A 54 4.94 8.13 0.16
N LEU A 55 4.82 7.09 0.98
CA LEU A 55 4.52 5.74 0.50
C LEU A 55 3.17 5.69 -0.22
N ALA A 56 2.15 6.35 0.31
CA ALA A 56 0.82 6.42 -0.30
C ALA A 56 0.89 7.08 -1.67
N GLN A 57 1.60 8.21 -1.80
CA GLN A 57 1.78 8.89 -3.08
C GLN A 57 2.50 7.98 -4.09
N ILE A 58 3.67 7.43 -3.72
CA ILE A 58 4.48 6.61 -4.62
C ILE A 58 3.73 5.37 -5.08
N THR A 59 3.06 4.66 -4.16
CA THR A 59 2.31 3.45 -4.50
C THR A 59 1.07 3.76 -5.34
N THR A 60 0.43 4.91 -5.14
CA THR A 60 -0.66 5.40 -6.01
C THR A 60 -0.15 5.72 -7.41
N ASP A 61 1.02 6.36 -7.54
CA ASP A 61 1.65 6.66 -8.83
C ASP A 61 2.08 5.38 -9.56
N ASN A 62 2.58 4.39 -8.82
CA ASN A 62 2.91 3.07 -9.36
C ASN A 62 1.66 2.36 -9.87
N PHE A 63 0.55 2.42 -9.11
CA PHE A 63 -0.73 1.85 -9.51
C PHE A 63 -1.24 2.51 -10.79
N ALA A 64 -1.21 3.84 -10.85
CA ALA A 64 -1.61 4.60 -12.03
C ALA A 64 -0.83 4.18 -13.28
N ARG A 65 0.50 4.06 -13.13
CA ARG A 65 1.41 3.65 -14.21
C ARG A 65 1.16 2.22 -14.67
N LEU A 66 0.98 1.28 -13.73
CA LEU A 66 0.80 -0.14 -14.03
C LEU A 66 -0.54 -0.42 -14.69
N PHE A 67 -1.62 0.18 -14.19
CA PHE A 67 -2.99 -0.08 -14.66
C PHE A 67 -3.50 0.95 -15.66
N HIS A 68 -2.62 1.82 -16.15
CA HIS A 68 -2.94 2.87 -17.14
C HIS A 68 -4.11 3.77 -16.70
N ILE A 69 -4.12 4.15 -15.42
CA ILE A 69 -5.14 5.03 -14.85
C ILE A 69 -4.67 6.48 -14.95
N ASP A 70 -5.54 7.34 -15.46
CA ASP A 70 -5.32 8.79 -15.46
C ASP A 70 -5.17 9.30 -14.02
N ALA A 71 -4.06 9.98 -13.73
CA ALA A 71 -3.71 10.50 -12.41
C ALA A 71 -4.80 11.42 -11.84
N SER A 72 -5.57 12.12 -12.69
CA SER A 72 -6.69 12.95 -12.27
C SER A 72 -7.79 12.17 -11.53
N ARG A 73 -7.90 10.86 -11.76
CA ARG A 73 -8.86 9.98 -11.07
C ARG A 73 -8.40 9.53 -9.68
N LEU A 74 -7.14 9.75 -9.35
CA LEU A 74 -6.50 9.30 -8.12
C LEU A 74 -6.12 10.46 -7.19
N SER A 75 -6.53 11.68 -7.55
CA SER A 75 -6.31 12.86 -6.71
C SER A 75 -7.13 12.79 -5.42
N SER A 76 -6.50 13.14 -4.30
CA SER A 76 -7.17 13.32 -3.01
C SER A 76 -8.02 14.60 -2.97
N ILE A 77 -7.79 15.52 -3.90
CA ILE A 77 -8.55 16.75 -4.10
C ILE A 77 -9.36 16.57 -5.39
N ARG A 78 -10.67 16.47 -5.25
CA ARG A 78 -11.61 16.53 -6.37
C ARG A 78 -12.42 17.80 -6.30
#